data_AF-A0A956QGD6-F1
#
_entry.id   AF-A0A956QGD6-F1
#
_cell.length_a   1.000
_cell.length_b   1.000
_cell.length_c   1.000
_cell.angle_alpha   90.00
_cell.angle_beta   90.00
_cell.angle_gamma   90.00
#
_symmetry.space_group_name_H-M   'P 1'
#
loop_
_entity.id
_entity.type
_entity.pdbx_description
1 polymer ?
#
loop_
_entity_poly.entity_id
_entity_poly.type
_entity_poly.pdbx_seq_one_letter_code
_entity_poly.pdbx_strand_id
1 'polypeptide(L)'
;MPVRGDLAGFLTENSPPGPFPLASQAVAAGLPAGSTAVPGRGELAGGFSPRELAAAPGWDENGNLLRLFYHRDGSRIHSFEYTYDDSGNRITMVDTPANTANAVAWKYNYDWLDRLVQVEKGANLGSTSVVRLYGYDESDNRISVDMQDLMTPELHTFAYDNADQLSSRSVTIGMGSPALVESFSHDNDGNMIARVLDPSGTPATTNYFWDDFDRLTAVEKPDGTTVNVYDSGNLRKKKVRDDGVKLKSFYSGLPTVSEVDGSDAFSYLMGHQLLGFQKGSDFFYFLTDGLSSVRVMVKASNGATSNFLHDEWG
;
A
#
# COMPACT_ATOMS: atom_id res chain seq x y z
N MET A 1 -25.81 -14.19 -17.49
CA MET A 1 -25.91 -13.84 -16.06
C MET A 1 -24.62 -14.22 -15.36
N PRO A 2 -23.73 -13.26 -15.06
CA PRO A 2 -22.65 -13.51 -14.12
C PRO A 2 -22.81 -12.62 -12.87
N VAL A 3 -22.81 -13.27 -11.71
CA VAL A 3 -22.66 -12.63 -10.41
C VAL A 3 -21.16 -12.37 -10.21
N ARG A 4 -20.73 -11.12 -10.40
CA ARG A 4 -19.44 -10.63 -9.91
C ARG A 4 -19.65 -10.24 -8.44
N GLY A 5 -19.16 -11.08 -7.52
CA GLY A 5 -19.00 -10.68 -6.13
C GLY A 5 -17.77 -9.81 -6.02
N ASP A 6 -17.97 -8.54 -5.65
CA ASP A 6 -16.93 -7.55 -5.42
C ASP A 6 -16.00 -7.99 -4.28
N LEU A 7 -14.82 -8.50 -4.65
CA LEU A 7 -13.64 -8.60 -3.79
C LEU A 7 -12.82 -7.30 -3.80
N ALA A 8 -13.25 -6.29 -4.55
CA ALA A 8 -12.55 -5.00 -4.73
C ALA A 8 -12.70 -4.04 -3.53
N GLY A 9 -13.70 -4.25 -2.65
CA GLY A 9 -13.91 -3.41 -1.46
C GLY A 9 -12.96 -3.68 -0.28
N PHE A 10 -12.03 -4.63 -0.41
CA PHE A 10 -11.17 -5.07 0.70
C PHE A 10 -9.85 -4.28 0.84
N LEU A 11 -9.49 -3.42 -0.11
CA LEU A 11 -8.19 -2.73 -0.11
C LEU A 11 -8.27 -1.21 -0.25
N THR A 12 -9.46 -0.62 -0.31
CA THR A 12 -9.62 0.83 -0.38
C THR A 12 -10.09 1.37 0.96
N GLU A 13 -9.18 1.83 1.82
CA GLU A 13 -9.45 2.92 2.76
C GLU A 13 -8.17 3.45 3.44
N ASN A 14 -7.72 4.59 2.92
CA ASN A 14 -7.24 5.79 3.62
C ASN A 14 -6.96 5.62 5.13
N SER A 15 -5.68 5.51 5.47
CA SER A 15 -5.14 5.88 6.79
C SER A 15 -3.83 6.64 6.55
N PRO A 16 -3.54 7.72 7.30
CA PRO A 16 -2.31 8.49 7.10
C PRO A 16 -1.08 7.65 7.51
N PRO A 17 0.06 7.77 6.81
CA PRO A 17 1.28 7.06 7.16
C PRO A 17 1.97 7.70 8.38
N GLY A 18 2.34 6.88 9.36
CA GLY A 18 3.20 7.27 10.49
C GLY A 18 4.52 6.49 10.46
N PRO A 19 5.64 7.05 10.98
CA PRO A 19 6.98 6.47 10.82
C PRO A 19 7.29 5.41 11.90
N PHE A 20 8.09 4.40 11.55
CA PHE A 20 8.70 3.47 12.51
C PHE A 20 10.24 3.48 12.38
N PRO A 21 11.00 3.55 13.49
CA PRO A 21 12.45 3.33 13.48
C PRO A 21 12.84 1.87 13.79
N LEU A 22 14.09 1.57 13.43
CA LEU A 22 14.75 0.27 13.25
C LEU A 22 15.26 -0.46 14.52
N ALA A 23 15.60 -1.73 14.26
CA ALA A 23 16.75 -2.54 14.74
C ALA A 23 16.57 -3.51 15.93
N SER A 24 16.90 -4.78 15.68
CA SER A 24 17.48 -5.66 16.70
C SER A 24 18.61 -6.50 16.10
N GLN A 25 19.76 -6.51 16.77
CA GLN A 25 20.99 -7.21 16.40
C GLN A 25 20.84 -8.74 16.55
N ALA A 26 21.32 -9.49 15.55
CA ALA A 26 21.52 -10.94 15.69
C ALA A 26 23.01 -11.25 15.89
N VAL A 27 23.30 -11.94 17.01
CA VAL A 27 24.63 -12.44 17.37
C VAL A 27 24.99 -13.63 16.48
N ALA A 28 26.15 -13.57 15.83
CA ALA A 28 26.69 -14.64 15.00
C ALA A 28 27.16 -15.82 15.86
N ALA A 29 26.58 -17.01 15.66
CA ALA A 29 27.14 -18.28 16.08
C ALA A 29 27.49 -19.10 14.84
N GLY A 30 28.78 -19.42 14.69
CA GLY A 30 29.33 -20.12 13.53
C GLY A 30 28.83 -21.56 13.40
N LEU A 31 28.67 -22.03 12.16
CA LEU A 31 28.45 -23.43 11.83
C LEU A 31 29.42 -23.89 10.73
N PRO A 32 29.88 -25.16 10.78
CA PRO A 32 30.99 -25.66 9.97
C PRO A 32 30.59 -25.98 8.54
N ALA A 33 31.57 -25.91 7.64
CA ALA A 33 31.44 -26.26 6.22
C ALA A 33 31.42 -27.78 6.01
N GLY A 34 30.42 -28.28 5.27
CA GLY A 34 30.30 -29.68 4.88
C GLY A 34 29.04 -29.92 4.04
N SER A 35 29.15 -30.73 3.00
CA SER A 35 28.37 -30.65 1.75
C SER A 35 26.97 -31.29 1.75
N THR A 36 26.23 -30.90 0.69
CA THR A 36 25.11 -31.57 -0.01
C THR A 36 23.75 -31.68 0.69
N ALA A 37 22.81 -30.91 0.12
CA ALA A 37 21.35 -30.93 0.29
C ALA A 37 20.83 -30.53 1.68
N VAL A 38 20.66 -29.22 1.89
CA VAL A 38 19.78 -28.70 2.94
C VAL A 38 18.33 -28.83 2.43
N PRO A 39 17.43 -29.55 3.11
CA PRO A 39 15.99 -29.51 2.79
C PRO A 39 15.53 -28.06 2.93
N GLY A 40 14.76 -27.57 1.95
CA GLY A 40 14.39 -26.15 1.84
C GLY A 40 13.89 -25.56 3.15
N ARG A 41 14.64 -24.58 3.69
CA ARG A 41 14.09 -23.67 4.69
C ARG A 41 12.98 -22.87 4.02
N GLY A 42 11.74 -23.02 4.48
CA GLY A 42 10.67 -22.06 4.21
C GLY A 42 9.65 -22.42 3.12
N GLU A 43 9.45 -23.69 2.77
CA GLU A 43 8.29 -24.06 1.96
C GLU A 43 7.00 -23.95 2.80
N LEU A 44 6.21 -22.91 2.52
CA LEU A 44 4.84 -22.77 2.98
C LEU A 44 3.92 -23.68 2.15
N ALA A 45 2.73 -23.98 2.65
CA ALA A 45 1.78 -24.89 2.01
C ALA A 45 1.57 -24.58 0.50
N GLY A 46 1.70 -25.59 -0.36
CA GLY A 46 1.59 -25.40 -1.81
C GLY A 46 2.88 -24.94 -2.50
N GLY A 47 4.05 -25.25 -1.91
CA GLY A 47 5.36 -25.08 -2.54
C GLY A 47 5.84 -23.63 -2.61
N PHE A 48 5.24 -22.73 -1.82
CA PHE A 48 5.59 -21.32 -1.81
C PHE A 48 6.83 -21.08 -0.96
N SER A 49 7.84 -20.40 -1.52
CA SER A 49 8.96 -19.90 -0.74
C SER A 49 9.41 -18.53 -1.24
N PRO A 50 9.58 -17.54 -0.35
CA PRO A 50 10.50 -16.44 -0.59
C PRO A 50 11.89 -17.07 -0.61
N ARG A 51 12.49 -17.19 -1.80
CA ARG A 51 13.80 -17.82 -1.93
C ARG A 51 14.81 -16.79 -2.40
N GLU A 52 15.81 -16.54 -1.58
CA GLU A 52 17.02 -15.87 -2.02
C GLU A 52 17.78 -16.81 -2.97
N LEU A 53 18.11 -16.35 -4.17
CA LEU A 53 19.07 -17.04 -5.03
C LEU A 53 20.42 -17.05 -4.30
N ALA A 54 20.96 -18.24 -4.03
CA ALA A 54 22.14 -18.46 -3.19
C ALA A 54 23.45 -17.78 -3.67
N ALA A 55 23.43 -17.03 -4.78
CA ALA A 55 24.62 -16.45 -5.41
C ALA A 55 24.81 -14.95 -5.18
N ALA A 56 23.84 -14.22 -4.61
CA ALA A 56 24.02 -12.82 -4.21
C ALA A 56 22.96 -12.40 -3.18
N PRO A 57 23.34 -11.66 -2.11
CA PRO A 57 22.40 -11.24 -1.07
C PRO A 57 21.24 -10.44 -1.67
N GLY A 58 20.04 -10.60 -1.09
CA GLY A 58 18.87 -9.82 -1.45
C GLY A 58 18.94 -8.36 -1.03
N TRP A 59 20.07 -7.94 -0.46
CA TRP A 59 20.31 -6.67 0.20
C TRP A 59 21.67 -6.12 -0.21
N ASP A 60 21.84 -4.79 -0.20
CA ASP A 60 23.15 -4.15 -0.34
C ASP A 60 23.90 -4.05 1.01
N GLU A 61 25.09 -3.44 0.99
CA GLU A 61 25.93 -3.25 2.19
C GLU A 61 25.30 -2.30 3.23
N ASN A 62 24.36 -1.45 2.81
CA ASN A 62 23.64 -0.50 3.65
C ASN A 62 22.34 -1.08 4.23
N GLY A 63 21.99 -2.32 3.85
CA GLY A 63 20.77 -2.98 4.28
C GLY A 63 19.52 -2.54 3.50
N ASN A 64 19.67 -2.04 2.28
CA ASN A 64 18.55 -1.78 1.37
C ASN A 64 18.18 -3.05 0.57
N LEU A 65 16.88 -3.30 0.39
CA LEU A 65 16.39 -4.50 -0.30
C LEU A 65 16.63 -4.38 -1.80
N LEU A 66 17.53 -5.17 -2.37
CA LEU A 66 17.82 -5.17 -3.81
C LEU A 66 16.84 -6.01 -4.63
N ARG A 67 16.30 -7.09 -4.04
CA ARG A 67 15.42 -8.01 -4.79
C ARG A 67 14.56 -8.89 -3.90
N LEU A 68 13.39 -9.25 -4.42
CA LEU A 68 12.44 -10.14 -3.79
C LEU A 68 11.94 -11.15 -4.83
N PHE A 69 12.06 -12.44 -4.54
CA PHE A 69 11.60 -13.51 -5.44
C PHE A 69 10.56 -14.39 -4.76
N TYR A 70 9.46 -14.59 -5.49
CA TYR A 70 8.41 -15.50 -5.08
C TYR A 70 8.43 -16.73 -5.98
N HIS A 71 8.50 -17.89 -5.36
CA HIS A 71 8.48 -19.17 -6.05
C HIS A 71 7.25 -19.97 -5.65
N ARG A 72 6.79 -20.81 -6.58
CA ARG A 72 5.82 -21.88 -6.34
C ARG A 72 6.29 -23.13 -7.05
N ASP A 73 6.32 -24.25 -6.34
CA ASP A 73 6.77 -25.55 -6.87
C ASP A 73 8.17 -25.44 -7.54
N GLY A 74 9.06 -24.66 -6.92
CA GLY A 74 10.42 -24.40 -7.40
C GLY A 74 10.55 -23.41 -8.57
N SER A 75 9.44 -22.93 -9.15
CA SER A 75 9.44 -21.98 -10.27
C SER A 75 9.14 -20.56 -9.80
N ARG A 76 9.85 -19.55 -10.31
CA ARG A 76 9.58 -18.14 -10.00
C ARG A 76 8.23 -17.72 -10.57
N ILE A 77 7.33 -17.24 -9.72
CA ILE A 77 6.01 -16.73 -10.10
C ILE A 77 5.95 -15.21 -10.13
N HIS A 78 6.84 -14.52 -9.41
CA HIS A 78 6.91 -13.07 -9.36
C HIS A 78 8.26 -12.62 -8.80
N SER A 79 8.73 -11.44 -9.18
CA SER A 79 9.86 -10.81 -8.52
C SER A 79 9.83 -9.29 -8.60
N PHE A 80 10.48 -8.67 -7.63
CA PHE A 80 10.78 -7.25 -7.62
C PHE A 80 12.28 -7.05 -7.53
N GLU A 81 12.81 -6.07 -8.25
CA GLU A 81 14.21 -5.66 -8.19
C GLU A 81 14.29 -4.16 -8.00
N TYR A 82 15.26 -3.70 -7.22
CA TYR A 82 15.39 -2.31 -6.78
C TYR A 82 16.83 -1.83 -6.89
N THR A 83 16.98 -0.52 -7.08
CA THR A 83 18.24 0.18 -6.89
C THR A 83 18.01 1.44 -6.08
N TYR A 84 19.08 1.92 -5.44
CA TYR A 84 19.05 3.06 -4.53
C TYR A 84 20.13 4.07 -4.90
N ASP A 85 19.92 5.32 -4.52
CA ASP A 85 21.00 6.32 -4.47
C ASP A 85 21.81 6.18 -3.16
N ASP A 86 22.82 7.04 -3.00
CA ASP A 86 23.70 7.04 -1.82
C ASP A 86 22.98 7.46 -0.52
N SER A 87 21.84 8.15 -0.62
CA SER A 87 20.98 8.51 0.52
C SER A 87 20.04 7.36 0.92
N GLY A 88 19.95 6.30 0.12
CA GLY A 88 19.05 5.18 0.34
C GLY A 88 17.64 5.40 -0.23
N ASN A 89 17.43 6.41 -1.08
CA ASN A 89 16.17 6.56 -1.80
C ASN A 89 16.10 5.55 -2.95
N ARG A 90 14.94 4.91 -3.11
CA ARG A 90 14.73 3.95 -4.21
C ARG A 90 14.64 4.68 -5.55
N ILE A 91 15.65 4.57 -6.40
CA ILE A 91 15.67 5.22 -7.72
C ILE A 91 15.12 4.34 -8.85
N THR A 92 15.06 3.01 -8.70
CA THR A 92 14.37 2.13 -9.64
C THR A 92 13.58 1.02 -8.96
N MET A 93 12.53 0.55 -9.64
CA MET A 93 11.85 -0.71 -9.34
C MET A 93 11.51 -1.44 -10.64
N VAL A 94 11.79 -2.74 -10.70
CA VAL A 94 11.32 -3.62 -11.76
C VAL A 94 10.38 -4.66 -11.16
N ASP A 95 9.10 -4.59 -11.53
CA ASP A 95 8.08 -5.58 -11.20
C ASP A 95 8.00 -6.61 -12.35
N THR A 96 8.38 -7.86 -12.08
CA THR A 96 8.47 -8.93 -13.08
C THR A 96 7.54 -10.10 -12.74
N PRO A 97 6.34 -10.17 -13.35
CA PRO A 97 5.45 -11.33 -13.27
C PRO A 97 6.10 -12.62 -13.77
N ALA A 98 5.41 -13.75 -13.61
CA ALA A 98 5.87 -15.06 -14.11
C ALA A 98 6.29 -15.00 -15.60
N ASN A 99 5.47 -14.34 -16.43
CA ASN A 99 5.86 -13.99 -17.80
C ASN A 99 6.69 -12.70 -17.81
N THR A 100 7.99 -12.83 -18.07
CA THR A 100 8.94 -11.72 -18.11
C THR A 100 8.65 -10.69 -19.19
N ALA A 101 7.89 -11.04 -20.24
CA ALA A 101 7.48 -10.08 -21.26
C ALA A 101 6.56 -8.98 -20.72
N ASN A 102 5.98 -9.19 -19.53
CA ASN A 102 5.08 -8.23 -18.87
C ASN A 102 5.78 -7.45 -17.75
N ALA A 103 7.12 -7.42 -17.73
CA ALA A 103 7.86 -6.69 -16.71
C ALA A 103 7.62 -5.18 -16.82
N VAL A 104 7.33 -4.54 -15.70
CA VAL A 104 7.09 -3.10 -15.60
C VAL A 104 8.27 -2.44 -14.90
N ALA A 105 8.88 -1.47 -15.54
CA ALA A 105 9.99 -0.70 -14.99
C ALA A 105 9.50 0.66 -14.48
N TRP A 106 10.03 1.07 -13.34
CA TRP A 106 9.77 2.35 -12.71
C TRP A 106 11.09 3.05 -12.40
N LYS A 107 11.12 4.37 -12.56
CA LYS A 107 12.21 5.23 -12.10
C LYS A 107 11.67 6.35 -11.24
N TYR A 108 12.42 6.70 -10.22
CA TYR A 108 12.06 7.74 -9.26
C TYR A 108 13.21 8.74 -9.20
N ASN A 109 12.89 10.03 -9.26
CA ASN A 109 13.87 11.10 -9.06
C ASN A 109 13.44 11.94 -7.87
N TYR A 110 14.45 12.38 -7.12
CA TYR A 110 14.29 13.12 -5.89
C TYR A 110 14.94 14.50 -6.01
N ASP A 111 14.44 15.48 -5.27
CA ASP A 111 15.16 16.74 -5.08
C ASP A 111 16.27 16.59 -4.03
N TRP A 112 16.95 17.70 -3.73
CA TRP A 112 18.07 17.73 -2.78
C TRP A 112 17.66 17.55 -1.31
N LEU A 113 16.36 17.52 -1.01
CA LEU A 113 15.78 17.19 0.30
C LEU A 113 15.24 15.76 0.35
N ASP A 114 15.61 14.92 -0.62
CA ASP A 114 15.14 13.53 -0.75
C ASP A 114 13.61 13.41 -0.96
N ARG A 115 12.96 14.46 -1.50
CA ARG A 115 11.51 14.45 -1.81
C ARG A 115 11.29 13.98 -3.24
N LEU A 116 10.34 13.07 -3.45
CA LEU A 116 10.03 12.50 -4.77
C LEU A 116 9.46 13.57 -5.71
N VAL A 117 10.16 13.94 -6.77
CA VAL A 117 9.73 15.00 -7.71
C VAL A 117 9.29 14.48 -9.08
N GLN A 118 9.69 13.26 -9.46
CA GLN A 118 9.33 12.69 -10.76
C GLN A 118 9.26 11.17 -10.70
N VAL A 119 8.24 10.62 -11.36
CA VAL A 119 8.09 9.18 -11.58
C VAL A 119 8.03 8.91 -13.06
N GLU A 120 8.79 7.93 -13.51
CA GLU A 120 8.68 7.36 -14.85
C GLU A 120 8.22 5.91 -14.78
N LYS A 121 7.44 5.49 -15.79
CA LYS A 121 6.95 4.12 -15.94
C LYS A 121 7.17 3.61 -17.35
N GLY A 122 7.51 2.34 -17.48
CA GLY A 122 7.71 1.63 -18.73
C GLY A 122 7.02 0.28 -18.73
N ALA A 123 6.24 -0.02 -19.77
CA ALA A 123 5.58 -1.32 -19.93
C ALA A 123 6.54 -2.45 -20.36
N ASN A 124 7.82 -2.13 -20.60
CA ASN A 124 8.88 -3.08 -20.94
C ASN A 124 10.21 -2.61 -20.33
N LEU A 125 11.15 -3.55 -20.17
CA LEU A 125 12.52 -3.25 -19.75
C LEU A 125 13.22 -2.39 -20.81
N GLY A 126 13.64 -1.18 -20.46
CA GLY A 126 14.51 -0.33 -21.29
C GLY A 126 13.89 0.94 -21.89
N SER A 127 12.59 1.19 -21.70
CA SER A 127 11.97 2.48 -22.06
C SER A 127 10.94 2.88 -21.02
N THR A 128 11.16 4.04 -20.40
CA THR A 128 10.29 4.66 -19.41
C THR A 128 9.88 6.05 -19.91
N SER A 129 8.67 6.48 -19.53
CA SER A 129 8.18 7.84 -19.79
C SER A 129 7.71 8.45 -18.48
N VAL A 130 7.81 9.77 -18.35
CA VAL A 130 7.29 10.51 -17.19
C VAL A 130 5.79 10.25 -17.08
N VAL A 131 5.36 9.82 -15.90
CA VAL A 131 3.95 9.62 -15.56
C VAL A 131 3.49 10.59 -14.49
N ARG A 132 4.38 11.01 -13.57
CA ARG A 132 4.06 11.97 -12.52
C ARG A 132 5.17 12.98 -12.33
N LEU A 133 4.79 14.23 -12.04
CA LEU A 133 5.67 15.25 -11.47
C LEU A 133 5.03 15.78 -10.19
N TYR A 134 5.85 16.06 -9.18
CA TYR A 134 5.40 16.59 -7.89
C TYR A 134 6.08 17.91 -7.56
N GLY A 135 5.33 18.79 -6.92
CA GLY A 135 5.83 20.05 -6.37
C GLY A 135 5.53 20.14 -4.88
N TYR A 136 6.44 20.80 -4.17
CA TYR A 136 6.38 20.98 -2.72
C TYR A 136 6.58 22.45 -2.35
N ASP A 137 6.02 22.88 -1.23
CA ASP A 137 6.33 24.18 -0.62
C ASP A 137 7.56 24.09 0.30
N GLU A 138 7.82 25.16 1.06
CA GLU A 138 8.94 25.27 2.00
C GLU A 138 8.74 24.48 3.31
N SER A 139 7.50 24.04 3.59
CA SER A 139 7.13 23.21 4.76
C SER A 139 7.05 21.72 4.40
N ASP A 140 7.54 21.32 3.23
CA ASP A 140 7.45 19.96 2.66
C ASP A 140 6.03 19.48 2.34
N ASN A 141 5.05 20.38 2.30
CA ASN A 141 3.70 20.03 1.86
C ASN A 141 3.68 19.87 0.33
N ARG A 142 3.02 18.82 -0.16
CA ARG A 142 2.86 18.59 -1.60
C ARG A 142 1.81 19.53 -2.19
N ILE A 143 2.24 20.57 -2.89
CA ILE A 143 1.36 21.56 -3.51
C ILE A 143 0.90 21.19 -4.92
N SER A 144 1.56 20.23 -5.60
CA SER A 144 1.11 19.78 -6.92
C SER A 144 1.40 18.32 -7.25
N VAL A 145 0.54 17.75 -8.09
CA VAL A 145 0.72 16.47 -8.79
C VAL A 145 0.30 16.69 -10.26
N ASP A 146 1.24 16.54 -11.19
CA ASP A 146 0.98 16.60 -12.63
C ASP A 146 0.88 15.17 -13.20
N MET A 147 -0.27 14.85 -13.78
CA MET A 147 -0.62 13.54 -14.34
C MET A 147 -0.27 13.51 -15.83
N GLN A 148 0.93 13.00 -16.15
CA GLN A 148 1.52 13.02 -17.50
C GLN A 148 1.17 11.77 -18.34
N ASP A 149 0.56 10.75 -17.74
CA ASP A 149 0.16 9.51 -18.42
C ASP A 149 -1.25 9.56 -19.05
N LEU A 150 -1.92 10.70 -18.94
CA LEU A 150 -3.27 10.91 -19.48
C LEU A 150 -3.21 11.52 -20.88
N MET A 151 -4.18 11.15 -21.74
CA MET A 151 -4.33 11.73 -23.08
C MET A 151 -4.55 13.25 -23.02
N THR A 152 -5.20 13.72 -21.95
CA THR A 152 -5.30 15.14 -21.59
C THR A 152 -4.68 15.28 -20.20
N PRO A 153 -3.56 16.01 -20.06
CA PRO A 153 -2.91 16.17 -18.77
C PRO A 153 -3.85 16.77 -17.71
N GLU A 154 -3.71 16.28 -16.48
CA GLU A 154 -4.43 16.80 -15.32
C GLU A 154 -3.42 17.29 -14.28
N LEU A 155 -3.55 18.55 -13.86
CA LEU A 155 -2.76 19.12 -12.77
C LEU A 155 -3.64 19.24 -11.54
N HIS A 156 -3.28 18.49 -10.50
CA HIS A 156 -3.85 18.65 -9.17
C HIS A 156 -3.01 19.64 -8.39
N THR A 157 -3.65 20.64 -7.78
CA THR A 157 -3.02 21.56 -6.84
C THR A 157 -3.67 21.46 -5.47
N PHE A 158 -2.85 21.60 -4.43
CA PHE A 158 -3.27 21.47 -3.04
C PHE A 158 -2.96 22.77 -2.30
N ALA A 159 -3.89 23.20 -1.47
CA ALA A 159 -3.67 24.34 -0.58
C ALA A 159 -3.71 23.86 0.87
N TYR A 160 -2.93 24.52 1.72
CA TYR A 160 -2.80 24.22 3.14
C TYR A 160 -3.17 25.45 3.94
N ASP A 161 -3.68 25.26 5.14
CA ASP A 161 -3.89 26.36 6.08
C ASP A 161 -2.60 26.71 6.85
N ASN A 162 -2.68 27.65 7.78
CA ASN A 162 -1.51 28.10 8.55
C ASN A 162 -0.95 27.05 9.52
N ALA A 163 -1.64 25.92 9.72
CA ALA A 163 -1.19 24.80 10.53
C ALA A 163 -0.65 23.65 9.67
N ASP A 164 -0.36 23.90 8.39
CA ASP A 164 0.06 22.90 7.40
C ASP A 164 -0.97 21.78 7.19
N GLN A 165 -2.25 22.06 7.43
CA GLN A 165 -3.33 21.09 7.22
C GLN A 165 -3.94 21.29 5.83
N LEU A 166 -4.18 20.19 5.10
CA LEU A 166 -4.73 20.23 3.75
C LEU A 166 -6.11 20.90 3.76
N SER A 167 -6.28 22.06 3.13
CA SER A 167 -7.55 22.80 3.13
C SER A 167 -8.38 22.54 1.87
N SER A 168 -7.72 22.34 0.73
CA SER A 168 -8.43 22.12 -0.54
C SER A 168 -7.59 21.45 -1.61
N ARG A 169 -8.27 20.86 -2.59
CA ARG A 169 -7.70 20.37 -3.85
C ARG A 169 -8.43 20.98 -5.04
N SER A 170 -7.66 21.52 -5.98
CA SER A 170 -8.15 21.95 -7.29
C SER A 170 -7.58 21.09 -8.40
N VAL A 171 -8.32 20.96 -9.51
CA VAL A 171 -7.89 20.22 -10.71
C VAL A 171 -7.97 21.12 -11.92
N THR A 172 -6.90 21.12 -12.73
CA THR A 172 -6.84 21.78 -14.03
C THR A 172 -6.72 20.73 -15.11
N ILE A 173 -7.67 20.70 -16.04
CA ILE A 173 -7.68 19.74 -17.15
C ILE A 173 -7.18 20.45 -18.42
N GLY A 174 -6.07 19.97 -18.98
CA GLY A 174 -5.45 20.56 -20.16
C GLY A 174 -5.14 22.06 -20.00
N MET A 175 -5.64 22.89 -20.92
CA MET A 175 -5.50 24.36 -20.86
C MET A 175 -6.65 25.05 -20.13
N GLY A 176 -7.45 24.31 -19.36
CA GLY A 176 -8.58 24.85 -18.59
C GLY A 176 -8.14 25.76 -17.43
N SER A 177 -9.11 26.31 -16.71
CA SER A 177 -8.86 26.98 -15.42
C SER A 177 -8.94 25.97 -14.27
N PRO A 178 -8.22 26.19 -13.16
CA PRO A 178 -8.34 25.35 -11.98
C PRO A 178 -9.78 25.35 -11.44
N ALA A 179 -10.34 24.17 -11.21
CA ALA A 179 -11.63 23.98 -10.54
C ALA A 179 -11.40 23.41 -9.14
N LEU A 180 -11.95 24.06 -8.11
CA LEU A 180 -11.99 23.50 -6.76
C LEU A 180 -12.86 22.24 -6.78
N VAL A 181 -12.28 21.08 -6.48
CA VAL A 181 -13.00 19.80 -6.49
C VAL A 181 -13.19 19.22 -5.10
N GLU A 182 -12.34 19.61 -4.14
CA GLU A 182 -12.45 19.16 -2.76
C GLU A 182 -12.07 20.26 -1.77
N SER A 183 -12.78 20.30 -0.65
CA SER A 183 -12.38 21.05 0.53
C SER A 183 -12.42 20.18 1.78
N PHE A 184 -11.59 20.54 2.74
CA PHE A 184 -11.40 19.81 3.98
C PHE A 184 -11.47 20.76 5.16
N SER A 185 -11.91 20.26 6.30
CA SER A 185 -11.94 21.02 7.55
C SER A 185 -11.46 20.14 8.68
N HIS A 186 -10.78 20.77 9.63
CA HIS A 186 -10.15 20.10 10.76
C HIS A 186 -10.63 20.72 12.08
N ASP A 187 -10.55 19.95 13.15
CA ASP A 187 -10.67 20.49 14.50
C ASP A 187 -9.33 21.08 14.99
N ASN A 188 -9.31 21.55 16.24
CA ASN A 188 -8.12 22.17 16.82
C ASN A 188 -6.99 21.17 17.12
N ASP A 189 -7.30 19.88 17.19
CA ASP A 189 -6.32 18.80 17.42
C ASP A 189 -5.75 18.29 16.08
N GLY A 190 -6.26 18.81 14.96
CA GLY A 190 -5.81 18.49 13.59
C GLY A 190 -6.53 17.30 12.97
N ASN A 191 -7.60 16.79 13.60
CA ASN A 191 -8.40 15.73 13.01
C ASN A 191 -9.31 16.31 11.93
N MET A 192 -9.32 15.68 10.76
CA MET A 192 -10.24 16.06 9.69
C MET A 192 -11.67 15.76 10.12
N ILE A 193 -12.54 16.76 10.20
CA ILE A 193 -13.95 16.65 10.61
C ILE A 193 -14.91 16.64 9.42
N ALA A 194 -14.50 17.18 8.28
CA ALA A 194 -15.32 17.20 7.06
C ALA A 194 -14.47 17.14 5.80
N ARG A 195 -14.98 16.45 4.79
CA ARG A 195 -14.52 16.50 3.40
C ARG A 195 -15.72 16.78 2.51
N VAL A 196 -15.64 17.81 1.69
CA VAL A 196 -16.66 18.13 0.68
C VAL A 196 -16.07 17.83 -0.68
N LEU A 197 -16.68 16.91 -1.42
CA LEU A 197 -16.35 16.58 -2.80
C LEU A 197 -17.35 17.29 -3.73
N ASP A 198 -16.87 18.16 -4.60
CA ASP A 198 -17.72 18.90 -5.54
C ASP A 198 -17.11 19.04 -6.95
N PRO A 199 -17.02 17.94 -7.72
CA PRO A 199 -16.44 17.98 -9.07
C PRO A 199 -17.37 18.61 -10.12
N SER A 200 -18.67 18.77 -9.84
CA SER A 200 -19.67 19.16 -10.84
C SER A 200 -20.72 20.17 -10.34
N GLY A 201 -20.47 20.84 -9.21
CA GLY A 201 -21.39 21.79 -8.57
C GLY A 201 -22.49 21.14 -7.72
N THR A 202 -22.38 19.84 -7.41
CA THR A 202 -23.27 19.14 -6.46
C THR A 202 -22.41 18.56 -5.34
N PRO A 203 -22.27 19.28 -4.21
CA PRO A 203 -21.36 18.87 -3.15
C PRO A 203 -21.85 17.62 -2.43
N ALA A 204 -20.94 16.66 -2.27
CA ALA A 204 -21.08 15.46 -1.46
C ALA A 204 -20.22 15.62 -0.20
N THR A 205 -20.85 15.77 0.96
CA THR A 205 -20.15 15.94 2.24
C THR A 205 -19.98 14.61 2.96
N THR A 206 -18.75 14.33 3.41
CA THR A 206 -18.44 13.26 4.36
C THR A 206 -18.01 13.88 5.68
N ASN A 207 -18.67 13.51 6.78
CA ASN A 207 -18.32 13.94 8.13
C ASN A 207 -17.54 12.85 8.85
N TYR A 208 -16.59 13.25 9.67
CA TYR A 208 -15.76 12.35 10.47
C TYR A 208 -15.91 12.72 11.94
N PHE A 209 -16.08 11.70 12.77
CA PHE A 209 -16.29 11.86 14.21
C PHE A 209 -15.15 11.21 14.97
N TRP A 210 -14.57 11.95 15.90
CA TRP A 210 -13.42 11.54 16.69
C TRP A 210 -13.82 11.48 18.17
N ASP A 211 -13.18 10.63 18.94
CA ASP A 211 -13.28 10.69 20.40
C ASP A 211 -12.12 11.48 21.01
N ASP A 212 -12.17 11.72 22.33
CA ASP A 212 -11.16 12.48 23.07
C ASP A 212 -9.73 11.86 23.05
N PHE A 213 -9.55 10.72 22.37
CA PHE A 213 -8.25 10.06 22.16
C PHE A 213 -7.82 10.11 20.67
N ASP A 214 -8.39 11.01 19.88
CA ASP A 214 -8.13 11.18 18.45
C ASP A 214 -8.36 9.91 17.62
N ARG A 215 -9.38 9.12 18.00
CA ARG A 215 -9.78 7.94 17.23
C ARG A 215 -11.03 8.18 16.42
N LEU A 216 -10.97 7.80 15.14
CA LEU A 216 -12.11 7.88 14.22
C LEU A 216 -13.23 6.92 14.63
N THR A 217 -14.26 7.43 15.30
CA THR A 217 -15.41 6.67 15.78
C THR A 217 -16.50 6.49 14.73
N ALA A 218 -16.67 7.44 13.81
CA ALA A 218 -17.63 7.29 12.72
C ALA A 218 -17.24 8.08 11.47
N VAL A 219 -17.69 7.56 10.31
CA VAL A 219 -17.63 8.23 9.02
C VAL A 219 -19.04 8.27 8.47
N GLU A 220 -19.59 9.46 8.31
CA GLU A 220 -20.92 9.69 7.73
C GLU A 220 -20.75 10.20 6.30
N LYS A 221 -20.96 9.32 5.33
CA LYS A 221 -21.00 9.65 3.90
C LYS A 221 -22.42 10.04 3.51
N PRO A 222 -22.64 10.67 2.35
CA PRO A 222 -23.99 10.95 1.86
C PRO A 222 -24.86 9.70 1.67
N ASP A 223 -24.23 8.54 1.44
CA ASP A 223 -24.89 7.27 1.17
C ASP A 223 -24.97 6.32 2.37
N GLY A 224 -24.37 6.67 3.51
CA GLY A 224 -24.43 5.83 4.71
C GLY A 224 -23.33 6.12 5.73
N THR A 225 -23.50 5.52 6.91
CA THR A 225 -22.60 5.72 8.05
C THR A 225 -21.87 4.44 8.39
N THR A 226 -20.56 4.58 8.60
CA THR A 226 -19.71 3.54 9.17
C THR A 226 -19.32 3.92 10.59
N VAL A 227 -19.30 2.94 11.51
CA VAL A 227 -18.93 3.16 12.92
C VAL A 227 -17.82 2.23 13.34
N ASN A 228 -16.77 2.78 13.94
CA ASN A 228 -15.66 2.04 14.54
C ASN A 228 -15.83 1.97 16.06
N VAL A 229 -15.45 0.84 16.65
CA VAL A 229 -15.41 0.65 18.10
C VAL A 229 -14.03 0.14 18.47
N TYR A 230 -13.44 0.79 19.47
CA TYR A 230 -12.11 0.49 19.98
C TYR A 230 -12.20 -0.21 21.35
N ASP A 231 -11.15 -0.95 21.70
CA ASP A 231 -10.96 -1.46 23.06
C ASP A 231 -10.13 -0.50 23.93
N SER A 232 -9.86 -0.90 25.17
CA SER A 232 -9.02 -0.13 26.10
C SER A 232 -7.55 -0.11 25.72
N GLY A 233 -7.11 -0.95 24.77
CA GLY A 233 -5.75 -1.00 24.25
C GLY A 233 -5.56 -0.19 22.97
N ASN A 234 -6.54 0.65 22.61
CA ASN A 234 -6.54 1.47 21.40
C ASN A 234 -6.69 0.71 20.08
N LEU A 235 -7.07 -0.58 20.13
CA LEU A 235 -7.22 -1.41 18.93
C LEU A 235 -8.68 -1.41 18.45
N ARG A 236 -8.88 -1.32 17.12
CA ARG A 236 -10.21 -1.34 16.51
C ARG A 236 -10.81 -2.76 16.54
N LYS A 237 -11.53 -3.09 17.61
CA LYS A 237 -12.20 -4.40 17.76
C LYS A 237 -13.40 -4.61 16.82
N LYS A 238 -14.01 -3.56 16.27
CA LYS A 238 -15.21 -3.70 15.43
C LYS A 238 -15.39 -2.51 14.47
N LYS A 239 -15.78 -2.78 13.23
CA LYS A 239 -16.31 -1.82 12.25
C LYS A 239 -17.75 -2.24 11.87
N VAL A 240 -18.70 -1.31 11.90
CA VAL A 240 -20.06 -1.50 11.37
C VAL A 240 -20.14 -0.73 10.08
N ARG A 241 -20.40 -1.42 8.97
CA ARG A 241 -20.61 -0.82 7.66
C ARG A 241 -22.00 -0.17 7.56
N ASP A 242 -22.18 0.64 6.53
CA ASP A 242 -23.45 1.25 6.16
C ASP A 242 -24.56 0.22 5.88
N ASP A 243 -24.21 -0.95 5.33
CA ASP A 243 -25.09 -2.10 5.16
C ASP A 243 -25.46 -2.84 6.47
N GLY A 244 -24.94 -2.38 7.63
CA GLY A 244 -25.14 -2.97 8.95
C GLY A 244 -24.29 -4.22 9.23
N VAL A 245 -23.52 -4.71 8.27
CA VAL A 245 -22.60 -5.83 8.46
C VAL A 245 -21.46 -5.40 9.37
N LYS A 246 -21.03 -6.34 10.22
CA LYS A 246 -20.02 -6.11 11.24
C LYS A 246 -18.76 -6.86 10.87
N LEU A 247 -17.67 -6.12 10.77
CA LEU A 247 -16.32 -6.64 10.81
C LEU A 247 -15.88 -6.65 12.28
N LYS A 248 -15.44 -7.81 12.78
CA LYS A 248 -14.84 -7.96 14.11
C LYS A 248 -13.39 -8.39 13.95
N SER A 249 -12.48 -7.69 14.61
CA SER A 249 -11.05 -7.98 14.56
C SER A 249 -10.58 -8.61 15.87
N PHE A 250 -9.77 -9.66 15.74
CA PHE A 250 -9.20 -10.41 16.85
C PHE A 250 -7.69 -10.29 16.80
N TYR A 251 -7.12 -9.88 17.94
CA TYR A 251 -5.72 -9.52 18.06
C TYR A 251 -4.96 -10.53 18.92
N SER A 252 -3.68 -10.70 18.63
CA SER A 252 -2.71 -11.38 19.50
C SER A 252 -1.50 -10.48 19.66
N GLY A 253 -1.50 -9.64 20.69
CA GLY A 253 -0.61 -8.48 20.77
C GLY A 253 -1.16 -7.34 19.90
N LEU A 254 -0.27 -6.65 19.17
CA LEU A 254 -0.66 -5.61 18.21
C LEU A 254 -1.22 -6.12 16.87
N PRO A 255 -0.75 -7.24 16.29
CA PRO A 255 -1.25 -7.66 14.98
C PRO A 255 -2.66 -8.26 15.08
N THR A 256 -3.51 -7.92 14.10
CA THR A 256 -4.75 -8.63 13.83
C THR A 256 -4.43 -10.03 13.32
N VAL A 257 -4.81 -11.06 14.05
CA VAL A 257 -4.59 -12.47 13.66
C VAL A 257 -5.80 -13.09 12.99
N SER A 258 -6.99 -12.52 13.21
CA SER A 258 -8.21 -13.00 12.58
C SER A 258 -9.25 -11.89 12.48
N GLU A 259 -10.09 -11.98 11.45
CA GLU A 259 -11.26 -11.12 11.28
C GLU A 259 -12.51 -11.94 10.96
N VAL A 260 -13.66 -11.46 11.39
CA VAL A 260 -14.97 -11.99 11.01
C VAL A 260 -15.77 -10.89 10.35
N ASP A 261 -16.06 -11.03 9.07
CA ASP A 261 -16.91 -10.14 8.28
C ASP A 261 -18.26 -10.81 8.01
N GLY A 262 -19.29 -10.44 8.78
CA GLY A 262 -20.59 -11.09 8.69
C GLY A 262 -20.49 -12.57 9.04
N SER A 263 -20.65 -13.45 8.04
CA SER A 263 -20.48 -14.91 8.19
C SER A 263 -19.10 -15.42 7.79
N ASP A 264 -18.28 -14.60 7.12
CA ASP A 264 -16.96 -15.01 6.67
C ASP A 264 -15.93 -14.81 7.78
N ALA A 265 -15.08 -15.82 7.97
CA ALA A 265 -13.95 -15.75 8.90
C ALA A 265 -12.63 -15.85 8.15
N PHE A 266 -11.68 -15.02 8.57
CA PHE A 266 -10.36 -14.88 8.01
C PHE A 266 -9.33 -15.11 9.11
N SER A 267 -8.29 -15.89 8.83
CA SER A 267 -7.14 -16.05 9.72
C SER A 267 -5.88 -15.68 8.97
N TYR A 268 -5.10 -14.75 9.51
CA TYR A 268 -3.93 -14.22 8.82
C TYR A 268 -2.67 -15.00 9.17
N LEU A 269 -1.85 -15.24 8.16
CA LEU A 269 -0.49 -15.73 8.34
C LEU A 269 0.44 -14.52 8.36
N MET A 270 1.05 -14.28 9.51
CA MET A 270 1.98 -13.19 9.75
C MET A 270 3.41 -13.73 9.85
N GLY A 271 4.35 -13.08 9.18
CA GLY A 271 5.79 -13.20 9.40
C GLY A 271 6.34 -11.87 9.90
N HIS A 272 7.49 -11.44 9.36
CA HIS A 272 7.92 -10.04 9.49
C HIS A 272 7.00 -9.08 8.71
N GLN A 273 6.16 -9.61 7.83
CA GLN A 273 5.14 -8.92 7.04
C GLN A 273 3.88 -9.79 6.91
N LEU A 274 2.80 -9.24 6.36
CA LEU A 274 1.56 -9.98 6.09
C LEU A 274 1.76 -10.94 4.90
N LEU A 275 1.76 -12.25 5.16
CA LEU A 275 2.11 -13.28 4.17
C LEU A 275 0.90 -13.87 3.45
N GLY A 276 -0.28 -13.81 4.05
CA GLY A 276 -1.48 -14.41 3.48
C GLY A 276 -2.62 -14.52 4.47
N PHE A 277 -3.71 -15.14 4.04
CA PHE A 277 -4.83 -15.48 4.90
C PHE A 277 -5.54 -16.75 4.45
N GLN A 278 -6.21 -17.39 5.40
CA GLN A 278 -7.15 -18.47 5.19
C GLN A 278 -8.57 -17.93 5.22
N LYS A 279 -9.40 -18.33 4.26
CA LYS A 279 -10.86 -18.14 4.26
C LYS A 279 -11.53 -19.48 3.98
N GLY A 280 -12.25 -20.02 4.96
CA GLY A 280 -12.79 -21.38 4.87
C GLY A 280 -11.68 -22.42 4.64
N SER A 281 -11.79 -23.22 3.57
CA SER A 281 -10.75 -24.18 3.17
C SER A 281 -9.68 -23.62 2.24
N ASP A 282 -9.86 -22.39 1.74
CA ASP A 282 -8.93 -21.76 0.81
C ASP A 282 -7.87 -20.96 1.55
N PHE A 283 -6.63 -21.05 1.08
CA PHE A 283 -5.53 -20.21 1.52
C PHE A 283 -5.06 -19.30 0.38
N PHE A 284 -4.74 -18.06 0.71
CA PHE A 284 -4.28 -17.04 -0.22
C PHE A 284 -2.95 -16.48 0.27
N TYR A 285 -1.96 -16.44 -0.61
CA TYR A 285 -0.66 -15.82 -0.36
C TYR A 285 -0.64 -14.40 -0.89
N PHE A 286 0.01 -13.51 -0.17
CA PHE A 286 0.32 -12.16 -0.64
C PHE A 286 1.75 -12.09 -1.15
N LEU A 287 1.90 -11.45 -2.31
CA LEU A 287 3.16 -11.07 -2.91
C LEU A 287 3.25 -9.55 -2.75
N THR A 288 4.03 -9.13 -1.77
CA THR A 288 4.28 -7.74 -1.44
C THR A 288 5.51 -7.21 -2.17
N ASP A 289 5.57 -5.91 -2.38
CA ASP A 289 6.79 -5.23 -2.79
C ASP A 289 7.69 -4.88 -1.58
N GLY A 290 8.80 -4.18 -1.81
CA GLY A 290 9.75 -3.76 -0.77
C GLY A 290 9.19 -2.76 0.24
N LEU A 291 8.01 -2.17 0.01
CA LEU A 291 7.30 -1.34 0.98
C LEU A 291 6.24 -2.14 1.76
N SER A 292 6.20 -3.46 1.57
CA SER A 292 5.18 -4.36 2.11
C SER A 292 3.77 -4.13 1.54
N SER A 293 3.63 -3.40 0.43
CA SER A 293 2.34 -3.22 -0.24
C SER A 293 1.99 -4.48 -1.03
N VAL A 294 0.80 -5.04 -0.81
CA VAL A 294 0.34 -6.25 -1.51
C VAL A 294 0.13 -5.92 -2.99
N ARG A 295 0.95 -6.47 -3.88
CA ARG A 295 0.84 -6.27 -5.34
C ARG A 295 0.07 -7.40 -6.02
N VAL A 296 0.20 -8.62 -5.51
CA VAL A 296 -0.50 -9.78 -6.05
C VAL A 296 -0.98 -10.69 -4.93
N MET A 297 -2.19 -11.18 -5.03
CA MET A 297 -2.71 -12.26 -4.20
C MET A 297 -2.80 -13.53 -5.03
N VAL A 298 -2.33 -14.66 -4.49
CA VAL A 298 -2.31 -15.96 -5.16
C VAL A 298 -3.08 -16.99 -4.36
N LYS A 299 -4.09 -17.60 -4.98
CA LYS A 299 -4.84 -18.70 -4.37
C LYS A 299 -4.01 -19.98 -4.36
N ALA A 300 -3.77 -20.55 -3.19
CA ALA A 300 -2.84 -21.68 -2.99
C ALA A 300 -3.25 -22.96 -3.74
N SER A 301 -4.56 -23.20 -3.93
CA SER A 301 -5.07 -24.45 -4.52
C SER A 301 -4.89 -24.54 -6.04
N ASN A 302 -4.88 -23.42 -6.76
CA ASN A 302 -4.82 -23.42 -8.23
C ASN A 302 -3.88 -22.36 -8.83
N GLY A 303 -3.33 -21.46 -8.01
CA GLY A 303 -2.46 -20.38 -8.48
C GLY A 303 -3.19 -19.21 -9.13
N ALA A 304 -4.52 -19.13 -9.02
CA ALA A 304 -5.26 -17.99 -9.53
C ALA A 304 -4.78 -16.70 -8.85
N THR A 305 -4.53 -15.66 -9.64
CA THR A 305 -3.98 -14.41 -9.15
C THR A 305 -4.99 -13.27 -9.18
N SER A 306 -4.81 -12.30 -8.29
CA SER A 306 -5.47 -11.00 -8.31
C SER A 306 -4.39 -9.94 -8.12
N ASN A 307 -4.35 -8.93 -8.99
CA ASN A 307 -3.33 -7.90 -8.96
C ASN A 307 -3.91 -6.61 -8.36
N PHE A 308 -3.05 -5.88 -7.65
CA PHE A 308 -3.40 -4.61 -7.02
C PHE A 308 -2.41 -3.54 -7.50
N LEU A 309 -2.97 -2.41 -7.88
CA LEU A 309 -2.22 -1.23 -8.28
C LEU A 309 -2.27 -0.24 -7.13
N HIS A 310 -1.10 0.27 -6.78
CA HIS A 310 -0.90 1.33 -5.80
C HIS A 310 -0.14 2.42 -6.49
N ASP A 311 -0.41 3.66 -6.12
CA ASP A 311 0.44 4.77 -6.52
C ASP A 311 1.72 4.80 -5.65
N GLU A 312 2.47 5.88 -5.73
CA GLU A 312 3.73 6.04 -5.01
C GLU A 312 3.54 6.17 -3.49
N TRP A 313 2.32 6.46 -3.02
CA TRP A 313 1.97 6.67 -1.62
C TRP A 313 1.03 5.62 -1.03
N GLY A 314 0.66 4.60 -1.81
CA GLY A 314 -0.15 3.46 -1.38
C GLY A 314 -1.57 3.54 -1.91
#